data_AF-A0A9P7G0S8-F1
#
_entry.id   AF-A0A9P7G0S8-F1
#
_cell.length_a   1.000
_cell.length_b   1.000
_cell.length_c   1.000
_cell.angle_alpha   90.00
_cell.angle_beta   90.00
_cell.angle_gamma   90.00
#
_symmetry.space_group_name_H-M   'P 1'
#
loop_
_entity.id
_entity.type
_entity.pdbx_description
1 polymer ?
#
loop_
_entity_poly.entity_id
_entity_poly.type
_entity_poly.pdbx_seq_one_letter_code
_entity_poly.pdbx_strand_id
1 'polypeptide(L)'
;MDPDFGSPVVSQSTLDPWPLPEERRTKTRDLEYFMTSAIFEVEDKTYRVPTHYFQASTDFFNSHFDSTTASRDECPLRLEDVTKADFRALLNLMYPMTLTLTRTLSDDEWVSVLKLSTKWKMLDVRRMAIEHLAKASIPPADKVVLGRTYGIVEWLRSGYVALADVTDDISAQAAEQIGLESALKLHRSRDNVLRALSTWRDDRPIDPAVDAAFTRELHGLQRSPIEKVLLARMCNVAEWLRAAYVELVERKASLSVEEAATIGYETTIRLCGVRERRLSQDSNGVGGSCSLVNEAMKVELGEVLSHKPVDRMILARAYGVPEWVRSALVELVHQGDISPEDGARMKLDTAISVYRVREALYDPVTSSQLELEIGNAVDCEFGEELRRVRAMGDVLRIPGKVAMGDVAEVRAARSETVATPAKADVADLAPSPKQAAVAGKKKKKAKK
;
A
#
# COMPACT_ATOMS: atom_id res chain seq x y z
N MET A 1 68.60 -65.97 -32.02
CA MET A 1 69.27 -64.68 -32.26
C MET A 1 68.56 -64.03 -33.41
N ASP A 2 68.25 -62.73 -33.25
CA ASP A 2 68.22 -61.66 -34.26
C ASP A 2 68.50 -62.03 -35.74
N PRO A 3 68.12 -61.20 -36.73
CA PRO A 3 67.09 -60.14 -36.72
C PRO A 3 66.43 -59.89 -38.12
N ASP A 4 65.56 -58.88 -38.15
CA ASP A 4 65.37 -57.79 -39.13
C ASP A 4 65.13 -57.91 -40.66
N PHE A 5 64.33 -56.92 -41.11
CA PHE A 5 64.08 -56.34 -42.47
C PHE A 5 63.55 -57.26 -43.60
N GLY A 6 62.51 -56.92 -44.37
CA GLY A 6 61.67 -55.74 -44.46
C GLY A 6 60.77 -55.81 -45.72
N SER A 7 59.45 -55.62 -45.52
CA SER A 7 58.49 -54.84 -46.34
C SER A 7 58.26 -55.19 -47.85
N PRO A 8 57.28 -54.58 -48.54
CA PRO A 8 55.87 -55.00 -48.51
C PRO A 8 55.20 -55.03 -49.91
N VAL A 9 53.97 -55.56 -50.03
CA VAL A 9 53.02 -55.12 -51.08
C VAL A 9 51.63 -54.96 -50.46
N VAL A 10 51.15 -53.71 -50.51
CA VAL A 10 49.80 -53.28 -50.10
C VAL A 10 48.88 -53.35 -51.32
N SER A 11 47.68 -53.89 -51.14
CA SER A 11 46.52 -53.59 -52.01
C SER A 11 45.24 -53.58 -51.18
N GLN A 12 44.89 -52.33 -50.82
CA GLN A 12 43.58 -51.71 -50.61
C GLN A 12 42.35 -52.56 -50.28
N SER A 13 41.72 -52.23 -49.13
CA SER A 13 40.27 -52.25 -48.97
C SER A 13 39.84 -50.97 -48.22
N THR A 14 39.19 -50.10 -48.99
CA THR A 14 38.16 -49.11 -48.65
C THR A 14 38.11 -48.54 -47.22
N LEU A 15 38.50 -47.26 -47.12
CA LEU A 15 38.20 -46.35 -46.02
C LEU A 15 36.75 -45.86 -46.14
N ASP A 16 35.91 -46.13 -45.14
CA ASP A 16 34.73 -45.31 -44.86
C ASP A 16 35.13 -44.18 -43.89
N PRO A 17 34.77 -42.91 -44.15
CA PRO A 17 35.09 -41.80 -43.26
C PRO A 17 34.16 -41.84 -42.03
N TRP A 18 34.76 -42.00 -40.85
CA TRP A 18 34.09 -41.81 -39.57
C TRP A 18 33.44 -40.42 -39.50
N PRO A 19 32.14 -40.28 -39.15
CA PRO A 19 31.53 -38.96 -39.02
C PRO A 19 32.15 -38.22 -37.82
N LEU A 20 32.55 -36.98 -38.04
CA LEU A 20 33.12 -36.09 -37.02
C LEU A 20 32.22 -36.04 -35.76
N PRO A 21 32.79 -35.86 -34.55
CA PRO A 21 32.02 -35.87 -33.31
C PRO A 21 30.97 -34.77 -33.36
N GLU A 22 29.70 -35.15 -33.19
CA GLU A 22 28.59 -34.20 -33.05
C GLU A 22 28.96 -33.14 -32.01
N GLU A 23 28.90 -31.89 -32.42
CA GLU A 23 29.07 -30.73 -31.56
C GLU A 23 28.22 -30.93 -30.30
N ARG A 24 28.86 -30.90 -29.12
CA ARG A 24 28.17 -30.96 -27.83
C ARG A 24 27.14 -29.83 -27.80
N ARG A 25 25.88 -30.15 -28.10
CA ARG A 25 24.75 -29.22 -27.91
C ARG A 25 24.75 -28.77 -26.47
N THR A 26 25.15 -27.52 -26.23
CA THR A 26 25.07 -26.90 -24.91
C THR A 26 23.60 -26.78 -24.55
N LYS A 27 23.17 -27.54 -23.54
CA LYS A 27 21.79 -27.47 -23.05
C LYS A 27 21.59 -26.12 -22.36
N THR A 28 20.76 -25.26 -22.95
CA THR A 28 20.38 -23.98 -22.36
C THR A 28 19.38 -24.23 -21.22
N ARG A 29 19.54 -23.51 -20.12
CA ARG A 29 18.60 -23.55 -19.00
C ARG A 29 17.36 -22.72 -19.33
N ASP A 30 16.20 -23.27 -19.01
CA ASP A 30 14.94 -22.53 -19.12
C ASP A 30 14.87 -21.44 -18.04
N LEU A 31 14.52 -20.22 -18.40
CA LEU A 31 14.57 -19.09 -17.46
C LEU A 31 13.39 -19.07 -16.48
N GLU A 32 12.28 -19.74 -16.80
CA GLU A 32 11.05 -19.75 -16.00
C GLU A 32 11.04 -20.94 -15.03
N TYR A 33 11.46 -22.11 -15.50
CA TYR A 33 11.35 -23.37 -14.74
C TYR A 33 12.69 -23.91 -14.20
N PHE A 34 13.84 -23.32 -14.57
CA PHE A 34 15.12 -23.65 -13.92
C PHE A 34 15.28 -22.90 -12.59
N MET A 35 14.55 -23.37 -11.58
CA MET A 35 14.52 -22.73 -10.26
C MET A 35 15.78 -23.00 -9.45
N THR A 36 16.19 -22.00 -8.65
CA THR A 36 17.24 -22.17 -7.63
C THR A 36 16.60 -22.46 -6.27
N SER A 37 17.32 -23.21 -5.42
CA SER A 37 16.85 -23.60 -4.07
C SER A 37 17.78 -23.08 -2.99
N ALA A 38 17.22 -22.75 -1.83
CA ALA A 38 17.97 -22.42 -0.61
C ALA A 38 17.62 -23.40 0.53
N ILE A 39 18.55 -23.58 1.47
CA ILE A 39 18.36 -24.38 2.68
C ILE A 39 18.14 -23.43 3.85
N PHE A 40 17.03 -23.59 4.58
CA PHE A 40 16.73 -22.87 5.81
C PHE A 40 16.81 -23.83 7.00
N GLU A 41 17.40 -23.39 8.10
CA GLU A 41 17.44 -24.11 9.37
C GLU A 41 16.60 -23.36 10.40
N VAL A 42 15.56 -24.01 10.92
CA VAL A 42 14.61 -23.44 11.87
C VAL A 42 14.41 -24.45 12.99
N GLU A 43 14.75 -24.06 14.22
CA GLU A 43 14.83 -24.98 15.37
C GLU A 43 15.65 -26.25 15.04
N ASP A 44 15.04 -27.43 15.14
CA ASP A 44 15.61 -28.75 14.88
C ASP A 44 15.37 -29.25 13.43
N LYS A 45 14.91 -28.38 12.52
CA LYS A 45 14.50 -28.77 11.16
C LYS A 45 15.19 -28.00 10.05
N THR A 46 15.51 -28.70 8.97
CA THR A 46 16.06 -28.15 7.74
C THR A 46 15.04 -28.20 6.60
N TYR A 47 14.91 -27.12 5.85
CA TYR A 47 13.97 -26.97 4.75
C TYR A 47 14.71 -26.58 3.48
N ARG A 48 14.64 -27.40 2.43
CA ARG A 48 15.14 -27.04 1.10
C ARG A 48 13.97 -26.64 0.21
N VAL A 49 13.92 -25.37 -0.18
CA VAL A 49 12.79 -24.81 -0.93
C VAL A 49 13.27 -23.91 -2.08
N PRO A 50 12.47 -23.73 -3.14
CA PRO A 50 12.77 -22.77 -4.18
C PRO A 50 12.93 -21.34 -3.63
N THR A 51 13.76 -20.51 -4.25
CA THR A 51 13.94 -19.10 -3.85
C THR A 51 12.98 -18.16 -4.55
N HIS A 52 12.35 -18.59 -5.65
CA HIS A 52 11.53 -17.76 -6.54
C HIS A 52 10.52 -16.87 -5.78
N TYR A 53 9.64 -17.44 -4.95
CA TYR A 53 8.65 -16.64 -4.24
C TYR A 53 9.24 -15.81 -3.11
N PHE A 54 10.42 -16.16 -2.58
CA PHE A 54 11.11 -15.29 -1.60
C PHE A 54 11.68 -14.06 -2.28
N GLN A 55 12.38 -14.24 -3.41
CA GLN A 55 12.96 -13.14 -4.20
C GLN A 55 11.88 -12.22 -4.79
N ALA A 56 10.74 -12.80 -5.20
CA ALA A 56 9.63 -12.03 -5.75
C ALA A 56 8.80 -11.29 -4.68
N SER A 57 8.89 -11.67 -3.40
CA SER A 57 8.07 -11.08 -2.33
C SER A 57 8.84 -10.18 -1.37
N THR A 58 10.16 -10.27 -1.32
CA THR A 58 10.97 -9.45 -0.42
C THR A 58 12.44 -9.41 -0.82
N ASP A 59 13.04 -8.23 -0.67
CA ASP A 59 14.48 -8.04 -0.80
C ASP A 59 15.28 -8.51 0.42
N PHE A 60 14.61 -8.86 1.54
CA PHE A 60 15.23 -9.23 2.81
C PHE A 60 16.27 -10.36 2.65
N PHE A 61 15.98 -11.32 1.77
CA PHE A 61 16.83 -12.48 1.56
C PHE A 61 17.78 -12.34 0.36
N ASN A 62 17.69 -11.26 -0.45
CA ASN A 62 18.47 -11.14 -1.69
C ASN A 62 19.98 -11.17 -1.42
N SER A 63 20.45 -10.47 -0.38
CA SER A 63 21.87 -10.52 0.03
C SER A 63 22.37 -11.93 0.38
N HIS A 64 21.46 -12.82 0.81
CA HIS A 64 21.77 -14.20 1.13
C HIS A 64 21.73 -15.08 -0.13
N PHE A 65 20.85 -14.76 -1.10
CA PHE A 65 20.70 -15.46 -2.36
C PHE A 65 21.74 -15.08 -3.43
N ASP A 66 22.29 -13.86 -3.36
CA ASP A 66 23.23 -13.30 -4.33
C ASP A 66 24.67 -13.80 -4.17
N SER A 67 25.00 -14.56 -3.12
CA SER A 67 26.38 -15.05 -2.88
C SER A 67 26.79 -16.12 -3.91
N THR A 68 27.45 -15.69 -4.97
CA THR A 68 27.92 -16.50 -6.10
C THR A 68 29.19 -17.27 -5.75
N THR A 69 29.15 -18.32 -4.90
CA THR A 69 30.23 -19.31 -4.87
C THR A 69 29.71 -20.72 -4.62
N ALA A 70 30.40 -21.69 -5.21
CA ALA A 70 30.01 -23.07 -5.49
C ALA A 70 29.77 -24.01 -4.28
N SER A 71 29.36 -23.47 -3.13
CA SER A 71 29.10 -24.20 -1.88
C SER A 71 27.65 -24.02 -1.37
N ARG A 72 26.70 -23.76 -2.28
CA ARG A 72 25.31 -23.42 -1.93
C ARG A 72 24.47 -24.59 -1.42
N ASP A 73 24.84 -25.83 -1.73
CA ASP A 73 24.15 -27.03 -1.23
C ASP A 73 24.44 -27.32 0.25
N GLU A 74 25.35 -26.57 0.90
CA GLU A 74 25.87 -26.93 2.23
C GLU A 74 25.79 -25.83 3.30
N CYS A 75 25.40 -24.59 2.97
CA CYS A 75 25.29 -23.52 3.97
C CYS A 75 23.81 -23.19 4.29
N PRO A 76 23.23 -23.75 5.37
CA PRO A 76 21.87 -23.43 5.78
C PRO A 76 21.75 -22.01 6.33
N LEU A 77 20.69 -21.30 5.92
CA LEU A 77 20.28 -20.04 6.51
C LEU A 77 19.54 -20.29 7.83
N ARG A 78 20.19 -20.03 8.95
CA ARG A 78 19.62 -20.24 10.29
C ARG A 78 18.68 -19.09 10.68
N LEU A 79 17.46 -19.43 11.09
CA LEU A 79 16.44 -18.47 11.56
C LEU A 79 16.22 -18.69 13.07
N GLU A 80 16.88 -17.89 13.91
CA GLU A 80 16.88 -18.09 15.37
C GLU A 80 15.56 -17.67 16.06
N ASP A 81 14.86 -16.68 15.50
CA ASP A 81 13.65 -16.09 16.08
C ASP A 81 12.37 -16.50 15.33
N VAL A 82 12.32 -17.73 14.84
CA VAL A 82 11.20 -18.27 14.07
C VAL A 82 10.89 -19.67 14.55
N THR A 83 9.62 -19.97 14.79
CA THR A 83 9.23 -21.33 15.16
C THR A 83 9.10 -22.19 13.90
N LYS A 84 9.36 -23.49 14.03
CA LYS A 84 9.18 -24.43 12.92
C LYS A 84 7.73 -24.53 12.43
N ALA A 85 6.77 -24.26 13.32
CA ALA A 85 5.35 -24.19 12.99
C ALA A 85 5.04 -22.96 12.14
N ASP A 86 5.57 -21.79 12.55
CA ASP A 86 5.34 -20.54 11.84
C ASP A 86 5.91 -20.63 10.42
N PHE A 87 7.16 -21.12 10.31
CA PHE A 87 7.82 -21.25 9.03
C PHE A 87 7.11 -22.24 8.10
N ARG A 88 6.63 -23.36 8.66
CA ARG A 88 5.86 -24.35 7.90
C ARG A 88 4.54 -23.78 7.38
N ALA A 89 3.83 -22.96 8.16
CA ALA A 89 2.61 -22.30 7.71
C ALA A 89 2.86 -21.39 6.51
N LEU A 90 3.94 -20.60 6.54
CA LEU A 90 4.36 -19.77 5.40
C LEU A 90 4.71 -20.62 4.18
N LEU A 91 5.49 -21.69 4.36
CA LEU A 91 5.85 -22.58 3.25
C LEU A 91 4.63 -23.30 2.65
N ASN A 92 3.64 -23.67 3.47
CA ASN A 92 2.40 -24.27 2.96
C ASN A 92 1.63 -23.31 2.05
N LEU A 93 1.70 -21.99 2.31
CA LEU A 93 1.12 -20.97 1.43
C LEU A 93 1.91 -20.80 0.14
N MET A 94 3.24 -20.65 0.25
CA MET A 94 4.11 -20.34 -0.90
C MET A 94 4.36 -21.56 -1.80
N TYR A 95 4.45 -22.76 -1.21
CA TYR A 95 4.79 -24.00 -1.90
C TYR A 95 3.84 -25.13 -1.48
N PRO A 96 2.58 -25.11 -1.96
CA PRO A 96 1.63 -26.16 -1.67
C PRO A 96 2.14 -27.51 -2.19
N MET A 97 2.32 -28.47 -1.29
CA MET A 97 2.78 -29.84 -1.65
C MET A 97 1.66 -30.72 -2.23
N THR A 98 0.45 -30.19 -2.32
CA THR A 98 -0.71 -30.86 -2.90
C THR A 98 -1.27 -30.03 -4.03
N LEU A 99 -1.44 -30.64 -5.21
CA LEU A 99 -2.09 -30.01 -6.36
C LEU A 99 -3.59 -29.73 -6.13
N THR A 100 -4.16 -30.31 -5.08
CA THR A 100 -5.50 -29.94 -4.60
C THR A 100 -5.43 -28.52 -4.05
N LEU A 101 -6.01 -27.58 -4.80
CA LEU A 101 -6.19 -26.16 -4.46
C LEU A 101 -7.01 -25.92 -3.16
N THR A 102 -7.36 -26.98 -2.42
CA THR A 102 -8.28 -26.98 -1.29
C THR A 102 -7.61 -27.02 0.07
N ARG A 103 -6.26 -27.03 0.17
CA ARG A 103 -5.62 -26.92 1.48
C ARG A 103 -5.75 -25.48 1.99
N THR A 104 -6.84 -25.22 2.70
CA THR A 104 -7.06 -23.99 3.45
C THR A 104 -6.22 -24.06 4.73
N LEU A 105 -5.36 -23.06 4.94
CA LEU A 105 -4.64 -22.89 6.20
C LEU A 105 -5.66 -22.63 7.33
N SER A 106 -5.35 -23.09 8.55
CA SER A 106 -6.13 -22.70 9.72
C SER A 106 -5.92 -21.23 10.07
N ASP A 107 -6.78 -20.64 10.90
CA ASP A 107 -6.62 -19.26 11.35
C ASP A 107 -5.29 -19.05 12.11
N ASP A 108 -4.86 -20.02 12.92
CA ASP A 108 -3.55 -20.01 13.60
C ASP A 108 -2.38 -20.04 12.60
N GLU A 109 -2.50 -20.84 11.54
CA GLU A 109 -1.52 -20.86 10.45
C GLU A 109 -1.51 -19.51 9.71
N TRP A 110 -2.65 -18.86 9.49
CA TRP A 110 -2.72 -17.53 8.91
C TRP A 110 -2.13 -16.44 9.82
N VAL A 111 -2.29 -16.54 11.15
CA VAL A 111 -1.60 -15.66 12.11
C VAL A 111 -0.08 -15.85 12.01
N SER A 112 0.36 -17.09 11.82
CA SER A 112 1.78 -17.39 11.59
C SER A 112 2.30 -16.80 10.28
N VAL A 113 1.52 -16.88 9.21
CA VAL A 113 1.82 -16.22 7.92
C VAL A 113 1.89 -14.71 8.11
N LEU A 114 0.93 -14.10 8.82
CA LEU A 114 0.93 -12.66 9.12
C LEU A 114 2.20 -12.25 9.89
N LYS A 115 2.59 -13.04 10.88
CA LYS A 115 3.80 -12.80 11.68
C LYS A 115 5.06 -12.75 10.81
N LEU A 116 5.29 -13.79 9.99
CA LEU A 116 6.51 -13.89 9.19
C LEU A 116 6.51 -12.91 8.01
N SER A 117 5.37 -12.74 7.34
CA SER A 117 5.25 -11.76 6.25
C SER A 117 5.48 -10.33 6.75
N THR A 118 5.05 -10.00 7.97
CA THR A 118 5.36 -8.71 8.60
C THR A 118 6.85 -8.59 8.92
N LYS A 119 7.45 -9.65 9.51
CA LYS A 119 8.87 -9.67 9.89
C LYS A 119 9.80 -9.50 8.69
N TRP A 120 9.49 -10.17 7.58
CA TRP A 120 10.32 -10.18 6.36
C TRP A 120 9.81 -9.24 5.28
N LYS A 121 8.83 -8.38 5.60
CA LYS A 121 8.29 -7.37 4.69
C LYS A 121 7.69 -7.92 3.39
N MET A 122 7.11 -9.11 3.43
CA MET A 122 6.40 -9.69 2.29
C MET A 122 5.00 -9.07 2.19
N LEU A 123 4.89 -7.89 1.59
CA LEU A 123 3.67 -7.08 1.61
C LEU A 123 2.47 -7.79 0.99
N ASP A 124 2.66 -8.51 -0.11
CA ASP A 124 1.59 -9.27 -0.75
C ASP A 124 1.10 -10.44 0.08
N VAL A 125 2.03 -11.16 0.72
CA VAL A 125 1.70 -12.25 1.64
C VAL A 125 0.99 -11.72 2.88
N ARG A 126 1.45 -10.58 3.41
CA ARG A 126 0.81 -9.89 4.54
C ARG A 126 -0.62 -9.45 4.18
N ARG A 127 -0.83 -8.90 3.00
CA ARG A 127 -2.17 -8.53 2.48
C ARG A 127 -3.10 -9.73 2.48
N MET A 128 -2.67 -10.85 1.89
CA MET A 128 -3.47 -12.08 1.84
C MET A 128 -3.84 -12.56 3.26
N ALA A 129 -2.89 -12.53 4.19
CA ALA A 129 -3.15 -12.93 5.57
C ALA A 129 -4.17 -12.01 6.27
N ILE A 130 -4.05 -10.70 6.11
CA ILE A 130 -5.00 -9.73 6.69
C ILE A 130 -6.39 -9.91 6.09
N GLU A 131 -6.51 -10.09 4.77
CA GLU A 131 -7.80 -10.28 4.10
C GLU A 131 -8.49 -11.58 4.52
N HIS A 132 -7.72 -12.66 4.74
CA HIS A 132 -8.27 -13.92 5.23
C HIS A 132 -8.72 -13.80 6.68
N LEU A 133 -7.85 -13.28 7.56
CA LEU A 133 -8.13 -13.12 8.99
C LEU A 133 -9.22 -12.09 9.28
N ALA A 134 -9.43 -11.10 8.40
CA ALA A 134 -10.55 -10.17 8.52
C ALA A 134 -11.92 -10.85 8.35
N LYS A 135 -11.98 -11.99 7.66
CA LYS A 135 -13.19 -12.81 7.48
C LYS A 135 -13.34 -13.89 8.56
N ALA A 136 -12.25 -14.19 9.28
CA ALA A 136 -12.23 -15.15 10.35
C ALA A 136 -12.93 -14.61 11.60
N SER A 137 -13.50 -15.52 12.40
CA SER A 137 -14.15 -15.19 13.67
C SER A 137 -13.13 -15.12 14.80
N ILE A 138 -12.28 -14.08 14.78
CA ILE A 138 -11.26 -13.86 15.81
C ILE A 138 -11.90 -13.25 17.07
N PRO A 139 -11.61 -13.77 18.29
CA PRO A 139 -12.09 -13.18 19.53
C PRO A 139 -11.71 -11.69 19.65
N PRO A 140 -12.59 -10.81 20.19
CA PRO A 140 -12.33 -9.38 20.26
C PRO A 140 -11.02 -8.99 20.97
N ALA A 141 -10.66 -9.68 22.06
CA ALA A 141 -9.41 -9.46 22.78
C ALA A 141 -8.17 -9.81 21.95
N ASP A 142 -8.20 -10.94 21.23
CA ASP A 142 -7.12 -11.34 20.34
C ASP A 142 -6.99 -10.36 19.16
N LYS A 143 -8.12 -9.84 18.66
CA LYS A 143 -8.12 -8.81 17.60
C LYS A 143 -7.43 -7.52 18.06
N VAL A 144 -7.63 -7.10 19.31
CA VAL A 144 -6.91 -5.98 19.94
C VAL A 144 -5.40 -6.26 20.00
N VAL A 145 -5.01 -7.45 20.46
CA VAL A 145 -3.60 -7.84 20.56
C VAL A 145 -2.94 -7.87 19.18
N LEU A 146 -3.53 -8.58 18.21
CA LEU A 146 -3.04 -8.65 16.83
C LEU A 146 -2.98 -7.27 16.16
N GLY A 147 -3.99 -6.43 16.38
CA GLY A 147 -4.04 -5.06 15.86
C GLY A 147 -2.89 -4.19 16.37
N ARG A 148 -2.56 -4.30 17.67
CA ARG A 148 -1.38 -3.61 18.25
C ARG A 148 -0.07 -4.19 17.74
N THR A 149 0.08 -5.51 17.79
CA THR A 149 1.34 -6.20 17.46
C THR A 149 1.73 -5.99 16.00
N TYR A 150 0.75 -6.05 15.09
CA TYR A 150 0.99 -5.97 13.65
C TYR A 150 0.60 -4.63 13.04
N GLY A 151 0.20 -3.64 13.85
CA GLY A 151 -0.13 -2.29 13.39
C GLY A 151 -1.33 -2.27 12.44
N ILE A 152 -2.42 -2.96 12.81
CA ILE A 152 -3.67 -2.98 12.05
C ILE A 152 -4.71 -2.20 12.87
N VAL A 153 -4.90 -0.92 12.55
CA VAL A 153 -5.75 0.02 13.31
C VAL A 153 -7.19 -0.43 13.29
N GLU A 154 -7.68 -0.92 12.16
CA GLU A 154 -9.08 -1.36 12.03
C GLU A 154 -9.37 -2.56 12.94
N TRP A 155 -8.42 -3.48 13.11
CA TRP A 155 -8.56 -4.61 14.02
C TRP A 155 -8.55 -4.17 15.48
N LEU A 156 -7.67 -3.23 15.82
CA LEU A 156 -7.63 -2.65 17.16
C LEU A 156 -8.95 -1.95 17.51
N ARG A 157 -9.42 -1.05 16.63
CA ARG A 157 -10.68 -0.31 16.81
C ARG A 157 -11.87 -1.25 16.92
N SER A 158 -12.04 -2.15 15.97
CA SER A 158 -13.18 -3.08 15.96
C SER A 158 -13.15 -4.05 17.14
N GLY A 159 -11.97 -4.47 17.61
CA GLY A 159 -11.83 -5.26 18.83
C GLY A 159 -12.30 -4.49 20.08
N TYR A 160 -11.92 -3.22 20.22
CA TYR A 160 -12.40 -2.37 21.32
C TYR A 160 -13.90 -2.12 21.29
N VAL A 161 -14.44 -1.79 20.12
CA VAL A 161 -15.89 -1.60 19.94
C VAL A 161 -16.64 -2.86 20.36
N ALA A 162 -16.23 -4.02 19.85
CA ALA A 162 -16.86 -5.29 20.20
C ALA A 162 -16.77 -5.61 21.69
N LEU A 163 -15.64 -5.33 22.35
CA LEU A 163 -15.51 -5.51 23.80
C LEU A 163 -16.36 -4.53 24.62
N ALA A 164 -16.59 -3.32 24.11
CA ALA A 164 -17.40 -2.32 24.79
C ALA A 164 -18.91 -2.58 24.62
N ASP A 165 -19.31 -3.15 23.48
CA ASP A 165 -20.69 -3.41 23.10
C ASP A 165 -21.29 -4.68 23.76
N VAL A 166 -20.44 -5.62 24.18
CA VAL A 166 -20.89 -6.82 24.90
C VAL A 166 -21.57 -6.44 26.21
N THR A 167 -22.80 -6.92 26.39
CA THR A 167 -23.64 -6.66 27.57
C THR A 167 -23.05 -7.24 28.86
N ASP A 168 -22.27 -8.31 28.74
CA ASP A 168 -21.58 -8.94 29.86
C ASP A 168 -20.29 -8.18 30.24
N ASP A 169 -19.85 -8.34 31.48
CA ASP A 169 -18.58 -7.78 31.92
C ASP A 169 -17.40 -8.37 31.16
N ILE A 170 -16.39 -7.54 30.89
CA ILE A 170 -15.14 -7.98 30.27
C ILE A 170 -14.54 -9.06 31.18
N SER A 171 -14.33 -10.26 30.62
CA SER A 171 -13.78 -11.37 31.38
C SER A 171 -12.38 -11.03 31.91
N ALA A 172 -12.01 -11.59 33.06
CA ALA A 172 -10.70 -11.34 33.67
C ALA A 172 -9.55 -11.68 32.70
N GLN A 173 -9.69 -12.75 31.92
CA GLN A 173 -8.73 -13.15 30.89
C GLN A 173 -8.63 -12.12 29.76
N ALA A 174 -9.77 -11.61 29.25
CA ALA A 174 -9.77 -10.57 28.23
C ALA A 174 -9.16 -9.27 28.76
N ALA A 175 -9.46 -8.89 30.01
CA ALA A 175 -8.91 -7.71 30.66
C ALA A 175 -7.38 -7.81 30.85
N GLU A 176 -6.87 -8.99 31.18
CA GLU A 176 -5.44 -9.26 31.27
C GLU A 176 -4.76 -9.17 29.89
N GLN A 177 -5.35 -9.77 28.85
CA GLN A 177 -4.83 -9.75 27.49
C GLN A 177 -4.75 -8.33 26.90
N ILE A 178 -5.80 -7.52 27.05
CA ILE A 178 -5.81 -6.14 26.52
C ILE A 178 -5.08 -5.13 27.44
N GLY A 179 -4.80 -5.54 28.68
CA GLY A 179 -4.19 -4.74 29.72
C GLY A 179 -5.22 -3.93 30.53
N LEU A 180 -4.95 -3.80 31.84
CA LEU A 180 -5.84 -3.19 32.82
C LEU A 180 -6.27 -1.75 32.47
N GLU A 181 -5.36 -0.92 31.96
CA GLU A 181 -5.69 0.47 31.56
C GLU A 181 -6.74 0.50 30.45
N SER A 182 -6.63 -0.41 29.48
CA SER A 182 -7.55 -0.51 28.35
C SER A 182 -8.91 -1.04 28.80
N ALA A 183 -8.93 -2.08 29.65
CA ALA A 183 -10.15 -2.60 30.24
C ALA A 183 -10.91 -1.52 31.03
N LEU A 184 -10.20 -0.73 31.86
CA LEU A 184 -10.81 0.37 32.61
C LEU A 184 -11.37 1.48 31.72
N LYS A 185 -10.69 1.82 30.62
CA LYS A 185 -11.20 2.79 29.64
C LYS A 185 -12.47 2.29 28.96
N LEU A 186 -12.50 1.02 28.55
CA LEU A 186 -13.70 0.41 27.95
C LEU A 186 -14.87 0.41 28.92
N HIS A 187 -14.66 0.02 30.18
CA HIS A 187 -15.69 0.10 31.21
C HIS A 187 -16.23 1.52 31.40
N ARG A 188 -15.36 2.53 31.43
CA ARG A 188 -15.79 3.94 31.51
C ARG A 188 -16.57 4.38 30.28
N SER A 189 -16.13 4.01 29.08
CA SER A 189 -16.86 4.30 27.84
C SER A 189 -18.26 3.70 27.86
N ARG A 190 -18.38 2.43 28.28
CA ARG A 190 -19.66 1.73 28.45
C ARG A 190 -20.56 2.41 29.48
N ASP A 191 -20.03 2.72 30.67
CA ASP A 191 -20.77 3.40 31.73
C ASP A 191 -21.27 4.78 31.30
N ASN A 192 -20.45 5.54 30.56
CA ASN A 192 -20.84 6.85 30.05
C ASN A 192 -22.00 6.76 29.07
N VAL A 193 -21.97 5.77 28.16
CA VAL A 193 -23.08 5.51 27.23
C VAL A 193 -24.33 5.09 28.01
N LEU A 194 -24.24 4.10 28.90
CA LEU A 194 -25.38 3.64 29.73
C LEU A 194 -26.02 4.76 30.56
N ARG A 195 -25.21 5.62 31.19
CA ARG A 195 -25.71 6.80 31.91
C ARG A 195 -26.42 7.78 30.97
N ALA A 196 -25.90 7.97 29.77
CA ALA A 196 -26.51 8.85 28.79
C ALA A 196 -27.84 8.26 28.25
N LEU A 197 -27.95 6.93 28.10
CA LEU A 197 -29.18 6.21 27.73
C LEU A 197 -30.26 6.28 28.82
N SER A 198 -29.88 6.38 30.10
CA SER A 198 -30.84 6.50 31.20
C SER A 198 -31.66 7.80 31.17
N THR A 199 -31.22 8.79 30.40
CA THR A 199 -31.90 10.10 30.30
C THR A 199 -32.90 10.17 29.15
N TRP A 200 -32.68 9.48 28.02
CA TRP A 200 -33.57 9.45 26.86
C TRP A 200 -33.35 8.17 26.04
N ARG A 201 -34.45 7.64 25.48
CA ARG A 201 -34.56 6.38 24.71
C ARG A 201 -33.87 6.50 23.34
N ASP A 202 -32.54 6.52 23.31
CA ASP A 202 -31.76 6.82 22.10
C ASP A 202 -30.64 5.80 21.91
N ASP A 203 -30.71 4.93 20.89
CA ASP A 203 -29.69 3.89 20.58
C ASP A 203 -28.38 4.53 20.07
N ARG A 204 -27.65 5.21 20.96
CA ARG A 204 -26.38 5.83 20.59
C ARG A 204 -25.30 4.75 20.40
N PRO A 205 -24.60 4.73 19.24
CA PRO A 205 -23.52 3.78 19.01
C PRO A 205 -22.37 4.03 19.98
N ILE A 206 -21.72 2.96 20.44
CA ILE A 206 -20.59 3.03 21.37
C ILE A 206 -19.28 3.49 20.70
N ASP A 207 -19.20 3.33 19.38
CA ASP A 207 -18.07 3.69 18.53
C ASP A 207 -17.43 5.04 18.87
N PRO A 208 -18.16 6.18 18.95
CA PRO A 208 -17.54 7.48 19.19
C PRO A 208 -16.94 7.60 20.60
N ALA A 209 -17.53 6.92 21.59
CA ALA A 209 -17.02 6.91 22.96
C ALA A 209 -15.73 6.08 23.06
N VAL A 210 -15.63 5.00 22.28
CA VAL A 210 -14.41 4.19 22.16
C VAL A 210 -13.33 4.97 21.42
N ASP A 211 -13.66 5.57 20.27
CA ASP A 211 -12.71 6.35 19.48
C ASP A 211 -12.13 7.53 20.29
N ALA A 212 -12.97 8.21 21.08
CA ALA A 212 -12.53 9.28 21.98
C ALA A 212 -11.62 8.76 23.13
N ALA A 213 -11.94 7.63 23.74
CA ALA A 213 -11.16 7.06 24.83
C ALA A 213 -9.77 6.54 24.37
N PHE A 214 -9.70 6.06 23.13
CA PHE A 214 -8.51 5.42 22.56
C PHE A 214 -7.82 6.26 21.48
N THR A 215 -8.19 7.53 21.33
CA THR A 215 -7.67 8.41 20.27
C THR A 215 -6.15 8.38 20.18
N ARG A 216 -5.44 8.50 21.31
CA ARG A 216 -3.96 8.50 21.34
C ARG A 216 -3.38 7.19 20.81
N GLU A 217 -3.99 6.06 21.13
CA GLU A 217 -3.50 4.75 20.72
C GLU A 217 -3.82 4.47 19.25
N LEU A 218 -5.05 4.76 18.83
CA LEU A 218 -5.48 4.66 17.44
C LEU A 218 -4.66 5.59 16.53
N HIS A 219 -4.36 6.82 16.98
CA HIS A 219 -3.52 7.78 16.25
C HIS A 219 -2.04 7.42 16.31
N GLY A 220 -1.55 6.86 17.41
CA GLY A 220 -0.17 6.37 17.51
C GLY A 220 0.13 5.23 16.54
N LEU A 221 -0.93 4.52 16.13
CA LEU A 221 -0.90 3.54 15.05
C LEU A 221 -1.30 4.13 13.69
N GLN A 222 -1.39 5.45 13.49
CA GLN A 222 -1.47 6.00 12.14
C GLN A 222 -0.08 6.22 11.55
N ARG A 223 -0.01 6.44 10.23
CA ARG A 223 1.25 6.78 9.57
C ARG A 223 1.86 8.02 10.18
N SER A 224 3.14 7.92 10.50
CA SER A 224 3.86 9.07 11.06
C SER A 224 3.88 10.22 10.03
N PRO A 225 3.93 11.48 10.48
CA PRO A 225 4.05 12.61 9.55
C PRO A 225 5.27 12.48 8.62
N ILE A 226 6.32 11.79 9.07
CA ILE A 226 7.54 11.54 8.30
C ILE A 226 7.29 10.54 7.19
N GLU A 227 6.60 9.43 7.48
CA GLU A 227 6.15 8.49 6.46
C GLU A 227 5.29 9.19 5.40
N LYS A 228 4.41 10.11 5.83
CA LYS A 228 3.60 10.92 4.92
C LYS A 228 4.47 11.84 4.04
N VAL A 229 5.51 12.49 4.58
CA VAL A 229 6.47 13.30 3.81
C VAL A 229 7.17 12.45 2.74
N LEU A 230 7.70 11.29 3.12
CA LEU A 230 8.43 10.41 2.21
C LEU A 230 7.52 9.92 1.09
N LEU A 231 6.31 9.50 1.45
CA LEU A 231 5.32 9.05 0.49
C LEU A 231 4.85 10.19 -0.44
N ALA A 232 4.68 11.40 0.08
CA ALA A 232 4.31 12.55 -0.74
C ALA A 232 5.40 12.89 -1.76
N ARG A 233 6.68 12.77 -1.38
CA ARG A 233 7.82 12.90 -2.30
C ARG A 233 7.84 11.78 -3.35
N MET A 234 7.57 10.53 -2.96
CA MET A 234 7.48 9.40 -3.90
C MET A 234 6.37 9.57 -4.93
N CYS A 235 5.17 9.96 -4.48
CA CYS A 235 4.02 10.23 -5.35
C CYS A 235 4.19 11.53 -6.14
N ASN A 236 5.14 12.36 -5.75
CA ASN A 236 5.38 13.70 -6.29
C ASN A 236 4.11 14.56 -6.27
N VAL A 237 3.47 14.68 -5.10
CA VAL A 237 2.24 15.46 -4.88
C VAL A 237 2.48 16.59 -3.86
N ALA A 238 2.43 17.85 -4.33
CA ALA A 238 2.81 19.01 -3.52
C ALA A 238 1.84 19.26 -2.36
N GLU A 239 0.56 19.06 -2.61
CA GLU A 239 -0.53 19.21 -1.63
C GLU A 239 -0.34 18.30 -0.41
N TRP A 240 0.08 17.06 -0.66
CA TRP A 240 0.33 16.07 0.38
C TRP A 240 1.61 16.36 1.16
N LEU A 241 2.64 16.82 0.44
CA LEU A 241 3.90 17.21 1.06
C LEU A 241 3.69 18.40 2.01
N ARG A 242 2.91 19.40 1.56
CA ARG A 242 2.52 20.54 2.38
C ARG A 242 1.71 20.12 3.60
N ALA A 243 0.69 19.27 3.43
CA ALA A 243 -0.13 18.77 4.54
C ALA A 243 0.73 18.05 5.59
N ALA A 244 1.67 17.21 5.15
CA ALA A 244 2.60 16.51 6.04
C ALA A 244 3.56 17.46 6.77
N TYR A 245 4.05 18.50 6.10
CA TYR A 245 4.88 19.55 6.73
C TYR A 245 4.10 20.39 7.75
N VAL A 246 2.85 20.74 7.47
CA VAL A 246 1.99 21.42 8.43
C VAL A 246 1.79 20.55 9.68
N GLU A 247 1.48 19.26 9.51
CA GLU A 247 1.35 18.31 10.61
C GLU A 247 2.65 18.22 11.45
N LEU A 248 3.81 18.21 10.79
CA LEU A 248 5.12 18.24 11.47
C LEU A 248 5.38 19.54 12.24
N VAL A 249 4.96 20.68 11.71
CA VAL A 249 5.10 21.98 12.39
C VAL A 249 4.14 22.07 13.58
N GLU A 250 2.95 21.49 13.46
CA GLU A 250 1.92 21.56 14.48
C GLU A 250 2.12 20.60 15.64
N ARG A 251 2.86 19.51 15.42
CA ARG A 251 3.20 18.50 16.44
C ARG A 251 3.78 19.14 17.70
N LYS A 252 3.39 18.69 18.90
CA LYS A 252 3.99 19.20 20.17
C LYS A 252 5.44 18.76 20.37
N ALA A 253 5.77 17.52 19.97
CA ALA A 253 7.12 16.98 20.06
C ALA A 253 8.08 17.61 19.03
N SER A 254 9.32 17.87 19.46
CA SER A 254 10.42 18.32 18.58
C SER A 254 10.79 17.26 17.55
N LEU A 255 11.45 17.68 16.47
CA LEU A 255 12.01 16.76 15.47
C LEU A 255 13.27 16.09 16.04
N SER A 256 13.32 14.77 16.01
CA SER A 256 14.50 14.01 16.44
C SER A 256 15.61 14.04 15.38
N VAL A 257 16.83 13.69 15.76
CA VAL A 257 17.97 13.63 14.82
C VAL A 257 17.77 12.54 13.75
N GLU A 258 17.15 11.43 14.12
CA GLU A 258 16.85 10.32 13.20
C GLU A 258 15.76 10.72 12.19
N GLU A 259 14.73 11.43 12.67
CA GLU A 259 13.69 12.00 11.84
C GLU A 259 14.28 13.02 10.86
N ALA A 260 15.19 13.86 11.34
CA ALA A 260 15.90 14.86 10.54
C ALA A 260 16.78 14.24 9.45
N ALA A 261 17.48 13.15 9.76
CA ALA A 261 18.26 12.40 8.78
C ALA A 261 17.37 11.81 7.68
N THR A 262 16.16 11.38 8.04
CA THR A 262 15.22 10.74 7.11
C THR A 262 14.59 11.73 6.13
N ILE A 263 14.15 12.90 6.59
CA ILE A 263 13.56 13.93 5.71
C ILE A 263 14.59 14.86 5.07
N GLY A 264 15.83 14.87 5.60
CA GLY A 264 16.91 15.75 5.20
C GLY A 264 17.09 16.91 6.18
N TYR A 265 18.35 17.19 6.53
CA TYR A 265 18.71 18.22 7.50
C TYR A 265 18.30 19.63 7.04
N GLU A 266 18.40 19.92 5.75
CA GLU A 266 18.02 21.21 5.19
C GLU A 266 16.51 21.50 5.33
N THR A 267 15.67 20.55 4.90
CA THR A 267 14.21 20.62 5.10
C THR A 267 13.87 20.71 6.59
N THR A 268 14.57 19.95 7.44
CA THR A 268 14.36 19.99 8.90
C THR A 268 14.63 21.38 9.49
N ILE A 269 15.75 22.00 9.14
CA ILE A 269 16.11 23.35 9.63
C ILE A 269 15.04 24.36 9.22
N ARG A 270 14.55 24.29 7.98
CA ARG A 270 13.46 25.14 7.51
C ARG A 270 12.17 24.94 8.31
N LEU A 271 11.77 23.69 8.58
CA LEU A 271 10.59 23.39 9.40
C LEU A 271 10.76 23.86 10.85
N CYS A 272 11.94 23.69 11.44
CA CYS A 272 12.24 24.23 12.78
C CYS A 272 12.10 25.76 12.81
N GLY A 273 12.62 26.47 11.80
CA GLY A 273 12.44 27.91 11.70
C GLY A 273 10.98 28.34 11.51
N VAL A 274 10.16 27.54 10.83
CA VAL A 274 8.70 27.77 10.75
C VAL A 274 8.04 27.58 12.12
N ARG A 275 8.41 26.52 12.86
CA ARG A 275 7.90 26.24 14.21
C ARG A 275 8.24 27.36 15.19
N GLU A 276 9.46 27.87 15.14
CA GLU A 276 9.92 28.98 15.98
C GLU A 276 9.16 30.28 15.65
N ARG A 277 8.99 30.60 14.37
CA ARG A 277 8.19 31.75 13.92
C ARG A 277 6.73 31.65 14.40
N ARG A 278 6.14 30.46 14.32
CA ARG A 278 4.78 30.21 14.81
C ARG A 278 4.66 30.45 16.31
N LEU A 279 5.55 29.83 17.12
CA LEU A 279 5.57 30.03 18.58
C LEU A 279 5.83 31.49 18.97
N SER A 280 6.55 32.23 18.14
CA SER A 280 6.81 33.66 18.33
C SER A 280 5.61 34.55 17.95
N GLN A 281 4.69 34.05 17.12
CA GLN A 281 3.52 34.78 16.60
C GLN A 281 2.25 34.62 17.44
N ASP A 282 2.26 33.75 18.45
CA ASP A 282 1.12 33.43 19.35
C ASP A 282 0.61 34.62 20.21
N SER A 283 1.04 35.86 19.92
CA SER A 283 0.49 37.08 20.54
C SER A 283 -0.30 38.00 19.60
N ASN A 284 -0.24 37.90 18.25
CA ASN A 284 -1.08 38.76 17.38
C ASN A 284 -1.14 38.43 15.86
N GLY A 285 -0.76 37.25 15.36
CA GLY A 285 -0.61 37.01 13.91
C GLY A 285 -1.68 36.15 13.23
N VAL A 286 -2.38 36.69 12.23
CA VAL A 286 -3.37 36.03 11.33
C VAL A 286 -2.69 35.11 10.27
N GLY A 287 -1.50 34.57 10.57
CA GLY A 287 -0.76 33.69 9.65
C GLY A 287 -0.88 32.22 10.06
N GLY A 288 -1.77 31.47 9.40
CA GLY A 288 -1.89 30.02 9.66
C GLY A 288 -0.62 29.24 9.30
N SER A 289 -0.36 28.12 9.99
CA SER A 289 0.82 27.26 9.78
C SER A 289 1.10 26.95 8.30
N CYS A 290 0.04 26.81 7.49
CA CYS A 290 0.11 26.54 6.06
C CYS A 290 0.81 27.65 5.25
N SER A 291 0.59 28.94 5.56
CA SER A 291 1.22 30.04 4.82
C SER A 291 2.72 30.12 5.13
N LEU A 292 3.11 29.91 6.38
CA LEU A 292 4.52 29.86 6.79
C LEU A 292 5.28 28.69 6.16
N VAL A 293 4.63 27.52 6.08
CA VAL A 293 5.19 26.34 5.39
C VAL A 293 5.35 26.63 3.89
N ASN A 294 4.34 27.21 3.24
CA ASN A 294 4.42 27.56 1.82
C ASN A 294 5.55 28.53 1.50
N GLU A 295 5.75 29.54 2.35
CA GLU A 295 6.84 30.50 2.20
C GLU A 295 8.21 29.81 2.39
N ALA A 296 8.36 29.01 3.45
CA ALA A 296 9.62 28.35 3.77
C ALA A 296 10.01 27.23 2.80
N MET A 297 9.02 26.53 2.25
CA MET A 297 9.20 25.36 1.38
C MET A 297 8.88 25.65 -0.08
N LYS A 298 8.85 26.91 -0.49
CA LYS A 298 8.46 27.33 -1.84
C LYS A 298 9.24 26.63 -2.95
N VAL A 299 10.55 26.41 -2.76
CA VAL A 299 11.41 25.75 -3.75
C VAL A 299 11.01 24.27 -3.88
N GLU A 300 10.99 23.55 -2.76
CA GLU A 300 10.67 22.11 -2.74
C GLU A 300 9.22 21.84 -3.18
N LEU A 301 8.27 22.69 -2.78
CA LEU A 301 6.87 22.56 -3.21
C LEU A 301 6.65 22.97 -4.68
N GLY A 302 7.50 23.85 -5.22
CA GLY A 302 7.41 24.31 -6.61
C GLY A 302 7.99 23.30 -7.62
N GLU A 303 8.91 22.44 -7.19
CA GLU A 303 9.48 21.36 -8.01
C GLU A 303 8.55 20.14 -8.11
N VAL A 304 7.59 20.02 -7.19
CA VAL A 304 6.68 18.89 -7.09
C VAL A 304 5.45 19.10 -8.00
N LEU A 305 5.02 18.05 -8.69
CA LEU A 305 3.87 18.12 -9.61
C LEU A 305 2.56 18.37 -8.84
N SER A 306 1.74 19.28 -9.38
CA SER A 306 0.34 19.40 -8.98
C SER A 306 -0.50 18.43 -9.81
N HIS A 307 -0.96 17.36 -9.16
CA HIS A 307 -1.82 16.35 -9.77
C HIS A 307 -3.29 16.77 -9.72
N LYS A 308 -4.08 16.39 -10.72
CA LYS A 308 -5.55 16.59 -10.66
C LYS A 308 -6.12 15.88 -9.44
N PRO A 309 -7.24 16.34 -8.85
CA PRO A 309 -7.81 15.72 -7.65
C PRO A 309 -8.10 14.22 -7.83
N VAL A 310 -8.54 13.83 -9.03
CA VAL A 310 -8.82 12.42 -9.38
C VAL A 310 -7.55 11.58 -9.31
N ASP A 311 -6.43 12.09 -9.86
CA ASP A 311 -5.13 11.40 -9.83
C ASP A 311 -4.62 11.26 -8.39
N ARG A 312 -4.76 12.34 -7.59
CA ARG A 312 -4.45 12.32 -6.15
C ARG A 312 -5.28 11.26 -5.45
N MET A 313 -6.59 11.23 -5.65
CA MET A 313 -7.47 10.26 -5.02
C MET A 313 -7.09 8.81 -5.35
N ILE A 314 -6.79 8.51 -6.62
CA ILE A 314 -6.36 7.16 -7.05
C ILE A 314 -5.06 6.76 -6.35
N LEU A 315 -4.06 7.66 -6.34
CA LEU A 315 -2.80 7.42 -5.65
C LEU A 315 -3.02 7.24 -4.13
N ALA A 316 -3.86 8.07 -3.50
CA ALA A 316 -4.11 7.99 -2.07
C ALA A 316 -4.85 6.71 -1.67
N ARG A 317 -5.74 6.19 -2.53
CA ARG A 317 -6.36 4.86 -2.38
C ARG A 317 -5.32 3.75 -2.47
N ALA A 318 -4.43 3.80 -3.46
CA ALA A 318 -3.38 2.80 -3.66
C ALA A 318 -2.41 2.72 -2.47
N TYR A 319 -2.04 3.88 -1.93
CA TYR A 319 -1.16 3.94 -0.76
C TYR A 319 -1.90 3.91 0.56
N GLY A 320 -3.23 3.93 0.62
CA GLY A 320 -3.97 3.80 1.88
C GLY A 320 -3.85 5.00 2.84
N VAL A 321 -3.86 6.23 2.31
CA VAL A 321 -3.86 7.46 3.14
C VAL A 321 -5.24 8.13 3.08
N PRO A 322 -6.13 7.89 4.06
CA PRO A 322 -7.51 8.36 3.99
C PRO A 322 -7.64 9.88 3.99
N GLU A 323 -6.78 10.60 4.74
CA GLU A 323 -6.81 12.07 4.80
C GLU A 323 -6.56 12.72 3.44
N TRP A 324 -5.75 12.08 2.59
CA TRP A 324 -5.46 12.54 1.25
C TRP A 324 -6.59 12.23 0.26
N VAL A 325 -7.30 11.11 0.45
CA VAL A 325 -8.55 10.81 -0.27
C VAL A 325 -9.61 11.85 0.10
N ARG A 326 -9.83 12.10 1.39
CA ARG A 326 -10.77 13.11 1.90
C ARG A 326 -10.47 14.48 1.32
N SER A 327 -9.22 14.92 1.36
CA SER A 327 -8.81 16.21 0.78
C SER A 327 -9.13 16.30 -0.71
N ALA A 328 -8.87 15.25 -1.49
CA ALA A 328 -9.20 15.21 -2.91
C ALA A 328 -10.72 15.21 -3.16
N LEU A 329 -11.51 14.50 -2.34
CA LEU A 329 -12.97 14.47 -2.44
C LEU A 329 -13.60 15.83 -2.11
N VAL A 330 -13.13 16.51 -1.06
CA VAL A 330 -13.58 17.87 -0.72
C VAL A 330 -13.30 18.84 -1.86
N GLU A 331 -12.13 18.74 -2.49
CA GLU A 331 -11.80 19.57 -3.66
C GLU A 331 -12.67 19.21 -4.87
N LEU A 332 -12.95 17.92 -5.10
CA LEU A 332 -13.88 17.48 -6.14
C LEU A 332 -15.29 18.01 -5.89
N VAL A 333 -15.81 18.00 -4.66
CA VAL A 333 -17.13 18.55 -4.33
C VAL A 333 -17.21 20.04 -4.69
N HIS A 334 -16.14 20.81 -4.48
CA HIS A 334 -16.07 22.22 -4.86
C HIS A 334 -15.93 22.46 -6.37
N GLN A 335 -15.32 21.53 -7.12
CA GLN A 335 -15.19 21.67 -8.57
C GLN A 335 -16.55 21.54 -9.27
N GLY A 336 -16.73 22.22 -10.41
CA GLY A 336 -18.00 22.22 -11.15
C GLY A 336 -18.29 20.89 -11.82
N ASP A 337 -17.67 20.64 -12.98
CA ASP A 337 -18.00 19.47 -13.79
C ASP A 337 -16.95 18.36 -13.66
N ILE A 338 -17.42 17.14 -13.37
CA ILE A 338 -16.62 15.93 -13.44
C ILE A 338 -16.76 15.37 -14.86
N SER A 339 -15.65 15.28 -15.59
CA SER A 339 -15.64 14.64 -16.91
C SER A 339 -16.08 13.17 -16.82
N PRO A 340 -16.81 12.61 -17.80
CA PRO A 340 -17.18 11.19 -17.79
C PRO A 340 -15.95 10.27 -17.75
N GLU A 341 -14.82 10.68 -18.34
CA GLU A 341 -13.55 9.93 -18.26
C GLU A 341 -13.01 9.89 -16.83
N ASP A 342 -13.05 11.03 -16.13
CA ASP A 342 -12.65 11.14 -14.74
C ASP A 342 -13.61 10.37 -13.82
N GLY A 343 -14.91 10.37 -14.14
CA GLY A 343 -15.95 9.55 -13.51
C GLY A 343 -15.67 8.05 -13.60
N ALA A 344 -15.25 7.56 -14.77
CA ALA A 344 -14.86 6.17 -14.96
C ALA A 344 -13.60 5.82 -14.15
N ARG A 345 -12.60 6.71 -14.13
CA ARG A 345 -11.34 6.51 -13.39
C ARG A 345 -11.53 6.51 -11.87
N MET A 346 -12.46 7.30 -11.35
CA MET A 346 -12.78 7.33 -9.92
C MET A 346 -13.71 6.21 -9.45
N LYS A 347 -14.27 5.42 -10.37
CA LYS A 347 -15.47 4.57 -10.24
C LYS A 347 -16.75 5.39 -10.24
N LEU A 348 -17.74 4.95 -11.01
CA LEU A 348 -19.02 5.65 -11.16
C LEU A 348 -19.73 5.92 -9.83
N ASP A 349 -19.69 4.95 -8.90
CA ASP A 349 -20.32 5.09 -7.58
C ASP A 349 -19.77 6.29 -6.80
N THR A 350 -18.45 6.49 -6.84
CA THR A 350 -17.80 7.65 -6.19
C THR A 350 -18.23 8.95 -6.84
N ALA A 351 -18.33 9.00 -8.17
CA ALA A 351 -18.80 10.19 -8.88
C ALA A 351 -20.25 10.54 -8.48
N ILE A 352 -21.13 9.54 -8.43
CA ILE A 352 -22.54 9.72 -8.01
C ILE A 352 -22.62 10.24 -6.58
N SER A 353 -21.85 9.67 -5.64
CA SER A 353 -21.81 10.13 -4.25
C SER A 353 -21.27 11.56 -4.12
N VAL A 354 -20.30 11.98 -4.95
CA VAL A 354 -19.84 13.38 -4.97
C VAL A 354 -20.97 14.32 -5.41
N TYR A 355 -21.72 13.97 -6.45
CA TYR A 355 -22.88 14.77 -6.88
C TYR A 355 -23.99 14.80 -5.84
N ARG A 356 -24.22 13.70 -5.12
CA ARG A 356 -25.19 13.64 -4.01
C ARG A 356 -24.81 14.60 -2.88
N VAL A 357 -23.52 14.63 -2.50
CA VAL A 357 -23.02 15.57 -1.49
C VAL A 357 -23.23 17.02 -1.95
N ARG A 358 -22.97 17.33 -3.22
CA ARG A 358 -23.23 18.69 -3.77
C ARG A 358 -24.70 19.07 -3.73
N GLU A 359 -25.60 18.16 -4.10
CA GLU A 359 -27.04 18.40 -4.07
C GLU A 359 -27.55 18.65 -2.65
N ALA A 360 -27.03 17.92 -1.66
CA ALA A 360 -27.38 18.10 -0.25
C ALA A 360 -26.96 19.47 0.32
N LEU A 361 -25.98 20.14 -0.30
CA LEU A 361 -25.41 21.42 0.14
C LEU A 361 -26.00 22.63 -0.60
N TYR A 362 -27.12 22.46 -1.32
CA TYR A 362 -27.73 23.51 -2.14
C TYR A 362 -28.37 24.67 -1.34
N ASP A 363 -28.43 24.58 -0.01
CA ASP A 363 -28.92 25.68 0.84
C ASP A 363 -27.85 26.79 0.95
N PRO A 364 -28.20 28.09 0.93
CA PRO A 364 -27.23 29.17 0.89
C PRO A 364 -26.62 29.39 2.29
N VAL A 365 -25.65 28.55 2.62
CA VAL A 365 -24.88 28.64 3.86
C VAL A 365 -23.79 29.71 3.73
N THR A 366 -23.47 30.38 4.85
CA THR A 366 -22.40 31.38 4.92
C THR A 366 -21.04 30.73 4.61
N SER A 367 -20.17 31.36 3.81
CA SER A 367 -18.90 30.77 3.33
C SER A 367 -17.99 30.16 4.41
N SER A 368 -18.06 30.62 5.66
CA SER A 368 -17.24 30.08 6.76
C SER A 368 -17.76 28.75 7.34
N GLN A 369 -19.06 28.45 7.18
CA GLN A 369 -19.66 27.18 7.60
C GLN A 369 -19.64 26.15 6.46
N LEU A 370 -19.62 26.62 5.22
CA LEU A 370 -19.66 25.77 4.02
C LEU A 370 -18.49 24.76 3.94
N GLU A 371 -17.25 25.16 4.24
CA GLU A 371 -16.11 24.23 4.22
C GLU A 371 -16.23 23.12 5.28
N LEU A 372 -16.72 23.47 6.47
CA LEU A 372 -16.93 22.52 7.55
C LEU A 372 -18.07 21.55 7.22
N GLU A 373 -19.16 22.05 6.65
CA GLU A 373 -20.32 21.25 6.23
C GLU A 373 -19.97 20.32 5.06
N ILE A 374 -19.20 20.79 4.08
CA ILE A 374 -18.68 19.94 3.01
C ILE A 374 -17.81 18.83 3.60
N GLY A 375 -16.90 19.17 4.51
CA GLY A 375 -16.08 18.19 5.21
C GLY A 375 -16.93 17.13 5.91
N ASN A 376 -17.93 17.55 6.69
CA ASN A 376 -18.84 16.65 7.41
C ASN A 376 -19.68 15.78 6.46
N ALA A 377 -20.19 16.36 5.36
CA ALA A 377 -20.96 15.62 4.37
C ALA A 377 -20.11 14.57 3.64
N VAL A 378 -18.85 14.90 3.32
CA VAL A 378 -17.89 13.94 2.77
C VAL A 378 -17.57 12.85 3.77
N ASP A 379 -17.36 13.18 5.04
CA ASP A 379 -17.08 12.19 6.09
C ASP A 379 -18.27 11.24 6.31
N CYS A 380 -19.51 11.75 6.21
CA CYS A 380 -20.73 10.95 6.28
C CYS A 380 -20.88 10.01 5.07
N GLU A 381 -20.77 10.53 3.84
CA GLU A 381 -21.01 9.74 2.62
C GLU A 381 -19.86 8.77 2.33
N PHE A 382 -18.61 9.17 2.56
CA PHE A 382 -17.42 8.39 2.22
C PHE A 382 -16.75 7.72 3.43
N GLY A 383 -17.34 7.81 4.63
CA GLY A 383 -16.72 7.27 5.85
C GLY A 383 -16.37 5.79 5.78
N GLU A 384 -17.19 4.97 5.12
CA GLU A 384 -16.85 3.55 4.86
C GLU A 384 -15.68 3.40 3.90
N GLU A 385 -15.63 4.20 2.83
CA GLU A 385 -14.53 4.17 1.88
C GLU A 385 -13.22 4.58 2.56
N LEU A 386 -13.23 5.65 3.34
CA LEU A 386 -12.07 6.13 4.07
C LEU A 386 -11.56 5.07 5.07
N ARG A 387 -12.47 4.32 5.72
CA ARG A 387 -12.11 3.16 6.55
C ARG A 387 -11.46 2.04 5.74
N ARG A 388 -12.01 1.68 4.57
CA ARG A 388 -11.41 0.67 3.68
C ARG A 388 -10.01 1.10 3.19
N VAL A 389 -9.84 2.37 2.85
CA VAL A 389 -8.55 2.94 2.44
C VAL A 389 -7.56 2.88 3.60
N ARG A 390 -7.98 3.20 4.83
CA ARG A 390 -7.14 3.06 6.02
C ARG A 390 -6.71 1.61 6.25
N ALA A 391 -7.62 0.65 6.13
CA ALA A 391 -7.31 -0.77 6.24
C ALA A 391 -6.28 -1.22 5.19
N MET A 392 -6.38 -0.72 3.94
CA MET A 392 -5.35 -0.95 2.92
C MET A 392 -4.00 -0.31 3.32
N GLY A 393 -4.03 0.86 3.96
CA GLY A 393 -2.83 1.52 4.49
C GLY A 393 -2.12 0.71 5.57
N ASP A 394 -2.89 0.02 6.41
CA ASP A 394 -2.40 -0.88 7.46
C ASP A 394 -1.70 -2.13 6.90
N VAL A 395 -2.17 -2.63 5.75
CA VAL A 395 -1.50 -3.73 5.03
C VAL A 395 -0.07 -3.36 4.65
N LEU A 396 0.09 -2.18 4.05
CA LEU A 396 1.40 -1.69 3.59
C LEU A 396 2.33 -1.30 4.75
N ARG A 397 1.78 -1.20 5.97
CA ARG A 397 2.52 -0.75 7.14
C ARG A 397 3.16 -1.92 7.88
N ILE A 398 4.41 -1.73 8.27
CA ILE A 398 5.16 -2.69 9.09
C ILE A 398 5.54 -2.00 10.40
N PRO A 399 5.17 -2.55 11.57
CA PRO A 399 5.49 -1.96 12.87
C PRO A 399 6.99 -1.70 13.03
N GLY A 400 7.35 -0.54 13.57
CA GLY A 400 8.74 -0.19 13.92
C GLY A 400 9.68 0.08 12.74
N LYS A 401 9.18 0.12 11.50
CA LYS A 401 9.95 0.54 10.33
C LYS A 401 9.10 1.43 9.42
N VAL A 402 9.70 2.54 8.98
CA VAL A 402 9.24 3.23 7.78
C VAL A 402 9.36 2.23 6.63
N ALA A 403 8.24 1.78 6.08
CA ALA A 403 8.22 0.91 4.89
C ALA A 403 8.65 1.73 3.67
N MET A 404 9.96 1.96 3.54
CA MET A 404 10.64 2.71 2.49
C MET A 404 11.85 1.91 1.95
N GLY A 405 11.67 0.61 1.80
CA GLY A 405 12.29 -0.16 0.72
C GLY A 405 11.09 -0.78 0.02
N ASP A 406 10.76 -0.50 -1.24
CA ASP A 406 11.67 -0.41 -2.36
C ASP A 406 11.28 0.71 -3.33
N VAL A 407 12.11 1.75 -3.39
CA VAL A 407 12.03 2.83 -4.39
C VAL A 407 12.34 2.31 -5.81
N ALA A 408 12.76 1.04 -5.93
CA ALA A 408 13.10 0.37 -7.18
C ALA A 408 11.92 -0.35 -7.85
N GLU A 409 11.09 -1.09 -7.11
CA GLU A 409 9.95 -1.84 -7.70
C GLU A 409 8.82 -0.92 -8.16
N VAL A 410 8.54 0.17 -7.44
CA VAL A 410 7.53 1.17 -7.85
C VAL A 410 7.98 1.95 -9.09
N ARG A 411 9.30 2.04 -9.35
CA ARG A 411 9.85 2.56 -10.61
C ARG A 411 9.57 1.61 -11.78
N ALA A 412 9.55 0.29 -11.56
CA ALA A 412 9.25 -0.71 -12.59
C ALA A 412 7.76 -0.71 -12.97
N ALA A 413 6.85 -0.53 -12.01
CA ALA A 413 5.42 -0.37 -12.29
C ALA A 413 5.09 0.91 -13.09
N ARG A 414 6.00 1.90 -13.07
CA ARG A 414 5.88 3.16 -13.82
C ARG A 414 6.25 3.04 -15.30
N SER A 415 6.99 1.99 -15.70
CA SER A 415 7.30 1.74 -17.12
C SER A 415 6.21 1.01 -17.90
N GLU A 416 5.32 0.28 -17.23
CA GLU A 416 4.27 -0.51 -17.91
C GLU A 416 2.98 0.29 -18.17
N THR A 417 2.69 1.32 -17.37
CA THR A 417 1.48 2.14 -17.50
C THR A 417 1.62 3.32 -18.47
N VAL A 418 2.82 3.55 -19.02
CA VAL A 418 3.10 4.58 -20.05
C VAL A 418 3.62 3.92 -21.33
N ALA A 419 2.96 2.87 -21.81
CA ALA A 419 3.12 2.42 -23.19
C ALA A 419 2.25 3.31 -24.10
N THR A 420 2.89 4.29 -24.72
CA THR A 420 2.32 5.13 -25.79
C THR A 420 2.03 4.23 -27.01
N PRO A 421 0.88 4.35 -27.70
CA PRO A 421 0.67 3.60 -28.93
C PRO A 421 1.68 4.08 -30.00
N ALA A 422 2.33 3.10 -30.62
CA ALA A 422 3.38 3.26 -31.61
C ALA A 422 2.95 4.18 -32.78
N LYS A 423 3.92 4.99 -33.22
CA LYS A 423 3.90 5.72 -34.50
C LYS A 423 3.61 4.75 -35.65
N ALA A 424 2.55 5.03 -36.41
CA ALA A 424 2.41 4.50 -37.75
C ALA A 424 3.05 5.49 -38.74
N ASP A 425 4.08 5.02 -39.43
CA ASP A 425 4.80 5.74 -40.47
C ASP A 425 3.94 6.02 -41.72
N VAL A 426 4.26 7.15 -42.34
CA VAL A 426 3.67 7.67 -43.58
C VAL A 426 4.50 7.21 -44.78
N ALA A 427 3.86 6.60 -45.79
CA ALA A 427 4.23 6.54 -47.22
C ALA A 427 3.28 5.53 -47.92
N ASP A 428 2.76 5.67 -49.14
CA ASP A 428 2.74 6.68 -50.20
C ASP A 428 1.75 6.16 -51.28
N LEU A 429 1.45 6.99 -52.30
CA LEU A 429 0.93 6.65 -53.65
C LEU A 429 -0.60 6.67 -53.97
N ALA A 430 -1.01 7.87 -54.37
CA ALA A 430 -1.52 8.23 -55.71
C ALA A 430 -3.03 8.06 -56.10
N PRO A 431 -3.55 8.91 -57.03
CA PRO A 431 -4.96 9.32 -57.07
C PRO A 431 -5.74 9.07 -58.39
N SER A 432 -7.02 9.46 -58.38
CA SER A 432 -7.95 9.79 -59.51
C SER A 432 -8.84 8.66 -60.09
N PRO A 433 -9.90 8.96 -60.89
CA PRO A 433 -10.92 10.03 -60.81
C PRO A 433 -12.36 9.55 -61.21
N LYS A 434 -13.38 10.43 -61.07
CA LYS A 434 -14.57 10.66 -61.97
C LYS A 434 -15.71 11.30 -61.16
N GLN A 435 -15.92 12.63 -61.23
CA GLN A 435 -16.82 13.36 -62.15
C GLN A 435 -18.22 12.72 -62.33
N ALA A 436 -19.28 13.36 -61.84
CA ALA A 436 -20.13 14.27 -62.65
C ALA A 436 -21.48 14.59 -61.97
N ALA A 437 -21.71 15.90 -61.79
CA ALA A 437 -22.96 16.65 -62.00
C ALA A 437 -24.34 16.01 -61.75
N VAL A 438 -25.16 16.66 -60.91
CA VAL A 438 -26.44 17.28 -61.36
C VAL A 438 -26.71 18.54 -60.54
N ALA A 439 -26.95 19.63 -61.27
CA ALA A 439 -27.28 20.95 -60.78
C ALA A 439 -28.77 21.12 -60.45
N GLY A 440 -29.05 21.93 -59.43
CA GLY A 440 -29.98 23.06 -59.52
C GLY A 440 -31.50 22.81 -59.44
N LYS A 441 -32.14 23.38 -58.41
CA LYS A 441 -33.09 24.50 -58.61
C LYS A 441 -33.57 25.09 -57.27
N LYS A 442 -33.23 26.36 -57.06
CA LYS A 442 -33.98 27.31 -56.22
C LYS A 442 -35.38 27.51 -56.81
N LYS A 443 -36.42 27.61 -55.97
CA LYS A 443 -37.53 28.55 -56.18
C LYS A 443 -38.09 29.05 -54.85
N LYS A 444 -37.84 30.33 -54.59
CA LYS A 444 -38.64 31.22 -53.74
C LYS A 444 -40.05 31.36 -54.30
N LYS A 445 -41.05 31.44 -53.40
CA LYS A 445 -42.20 32.38 -53.34
C LYS A 445 -43.17 31.80 -52.29
N ALA A 446 -43.97 32.51 -51.53
CA ALA A 446 -44.11 33.89 -51.04
C ALA A 446 -45.51 33.93 -50.39
N LYS A 447 -45.66 34.58 -49.23
CA LYS A 447 -46.88 35.30 -48.77
C LYS A 447 -48.23 34.54 -48.82
N LYS A 448 -48.81 34.28 -47.66
CA LYS A 448 -49.85 35.14 -47.07
C LYS A 448 -49.94 34.90 -45.58
#